data_AF-A0A497FWZ8-F1
#
_entry.id   AF-A0A497FWZ8-F1
#
_cell.length_a   1.000
_cell.length_b   1.000
_cell.length_c   1.000
_cell.angle_alpha   90.00
_cell.angle_beta   90.00
_cell.angle_gamma   90.00
#
_symmetry.space_group_name_H-M   'P 1'
#
loop_
_entity.id
_entity.type
_entity.pdbx_description
1 polymer ?
#
loop_
_entity_poly.entity_id
_entity_poly.type
_entity_poly.pdbx_seq_one_letter_code
_entity_poly.pdbx_strand_id
1 'polypeptide(L)'
;MCLKTVKKNRKFIFYDIDSDSRKKILHKVALALGKNEEIIFAVVYGGFLGSKVFRDIDIAIFTGYKVPYEDIWSYTESLAKNLKV
;
A
#
# COMPACT_ATOMS: atom_id res chain seq x y z
N MET A 1 2.69 24.07 4.66
CA MET A 1 2.92 23.63 6.06
C MET A 1 3.51 22.22 6.01
N CYS A 2 4.79 22.08 6.35
CA CYS A 2 5.54 20.84 6.18
C CYS A 2 5.25 19.92 7.38
N LEU A 3 4.57 18.78 7.16
CA LEU A 3 4.33 17.75 8.17
C LEU A 3 5.62 16.97 8.48
N LYS A 4 6.63 17.66 8.99
CA LYS A 4 7.65 17.05 9.82
C LYS A 4 7.09 17.01 11.25
N THR A 5 7.45 15.98 12.01
CA THR A 5 7.23 15.84 13.47
C THR A 5 6.10 14.93 13.94
N VAL A 6 5.95 13.71 13.38
CA VAL A 6 5.67 12.51 14.22
C VAL A 6 6.21 11.25 13.53
N LYS A 7 7.46 10.85 13.77
CA LYS A 7 7.88 9.44 13.65
C LYS A 7 9.10 9.18 14.54
N LYS A 8 8.82 8.86 15.81
CA LYS A 8 9.75 8.28 16.79
C LYS A 8 10.56 7.14 16.14
N ASN A 9 11.89 7.25 16.12
CA ASN A 9 12.90 6.18 16.09
C ASN A 9 12.60 4.88 15.31
N ARG A 10 11.97 4.93 14.13
CA ARG A 10 12.04 3.78 13.21
C ARG A 10 13.36 3.87 12.45
N LYS A 11 14.31 2.99 12.77
CA LYS A 11 15.45 2.72 11.87
C LYS A 11 14.87 2.55 10.47
N PHE A 12 15.41 3.26 9.48
CA PHE A 12 14.98 3.10 8.09
C PHE A 12 15.40 1.69 7.65
N ILE A 13 14.49 0.72 7.76
CA ILE A 13 14.69 -0.63 7.28
C ILE A 13 14.39 -0.60 5.79
N PHE A 14 15.37 -1.03 5.02
CA PHE A 14 15.24 -1.23 3.58
C PHE A 14 15.29 -2.71 3.29
N TYR A 15 14.51 -3.14 2.30
CA TYR A 15 14.44 -4.50 1.82
C TYR A 15 15.04 -4.55 0.42
N ASP A 16 15.87 -5.57 0.16
CA ASP A 16 16.37 -5.93 -1.17
C ASP A 16 15.79 -7.30 -1.49
N ILE A 17 15.01 -7.38 -2.57
CA ILE A 17 14.37 -8.63 -3.01
C ILE A 17 14.55 -8.83 -4.50
N ASP A 18 14.57 -10.09 -4.92
CA ASP A 18 14.54 -10.48 -6.32
C ASP A 18 13.15 -10.26 -6.96
N SER A 19 13.10 -10.36 -8.29
CA SER A 19 11.88 -10.13 -9.08
C SER A 19 10.77 -11.15 -8.80
N ASP A 20 11.09 -12.40 -8.46
CA ASP A 20 10.08 -13.43 -8.21
C ASP A 20 9.48 -13.29 -6.82
N SER A 21 10.29 -12.94 -5.82
CA SER A 21 9.81 -12.50 -4.50
C SER A 21 8.90 -11.28 -4.62
N ARG A 22 9.24 -10.32 -5.49
CA ARG A 22 8.39 -9.15 -5.79
C ARG A 22 7.03 -9.56 -6.35
N LYS A 23 6.99 -10.46 -7.34
CA LYS A 23 5.74 -11.00 -7.90
C LYS A 23 4.89 -11.69 -6.83
N LYS A 24 5.51 -12.47 -5.93
CA LYS A 24 4.80 -13.12 -4.81
C LYS A 24 4.17 -12.11 -3.87
N ILE A 25 4.88 -11.01 -3.55
CA ILE A 25 4.34 -9.92 -2.74
C ILE A 25 3.15 -9.26 -3.45
N LEU A 26 3.29 -8.91 -4.73
CA LEU A 26 2.20 -8.33 -5.52
C LEU A 26 0.97 -9.24 -5.57
N HIS A 27 1.18 -10.55 -5.71
CA HIS A 27 0.08 -11.52 -5.70
C HIS A 27 -0.64 -11.56 -4.35
N LYS A 28 0.10 -11.55 -3.23
CA LYS A 28 -0.50 -11.48 -1.88
C LYS A 28 -1.28 -10.19 -1.66
N VAL A 29 -0.74 -9.05 -2.10
CA VAL A 29 -1.43 -7.76 -2.03
C VAL A 29 -2.71 -7.80 -2.86
N ALA A 30 -2.65 -8.33 -4.09
CA ALA A 30 -3.83 -8.47 -4.95
C ALA A 30 -4.91 -9.36 -4.32
N LEU A 31 -4.54 -10.49 -3.72
CA LEU A 31 -5.49 -11.36 -3.00
C LEU A 31 -6.10 -10.69 -1.78
N ALA A 32 -5.34 -9.87 -1.04
CA ALA A 32 -5.85 -9.14 0.11
C ALA A 32 -6.82 -8.02 -0.30
N LEU A 33 -6.46 -7.24 -1.33
CA LEU A 33 -7.30 -6.16 -1.83
C LEU A 33 -8.54 -6.68 -2.58
N GLY A 34 -8.43 -7.81 -3.29
CA GLY A 34 -9.54 -8.40 -4.05
C GLY A 34 -10.71 -8.91 -3.20
N LYS A 35 -10.58 -8.93 -1.87
CA LYS A 35 -11.69 -9.22 -0.95
C LYS A 35 -12.65 -8.03 -0.75
N ASN A 36 -12.30 -6.86 -1.25
CA ASN A 36 -13.02 -5.61 -1.04
C ASN A 36 -13.78 -5.27 -2.33
N GLU A 37 -15.09 -5.50 -2.35
CA GLU A 37 -15.95 -5.36 -3.54
C GLU A 37 -16.07 -3.90 -4.02
N GLU A 38 -15.78 -2.95 -3.15
CA GLU A 38 -15.74 -1.53 -3.44
C GLU A 38 -14.52 -1.13 -4.27
N ILE A 39 -13.44 -1.92 -4.27
CA ILE A 39 -12.24 -1.64 -5.07
C ILE A 39 -12.49 -2.10 -6.51
N ILE A 40 -12.49 -1.16 -7.46
CA ILE A 40 -12.60 -1.48 -8.89
C ILE A 40 -11.23 -1.88 -9.45
N PHE A 41 -10.19 -1.13 -9.11
CA PHE A 41 -8.82 -1.50 -9.44
C PHE A 41 -7.83 -0.87 -8.46
N ALA A 42 -6.64 -1.49 -8.38
CA ALA A 42 -5.52 -1.01 -7.60
C ALA A 42 -4.24 -1.03 -8.43
N VAL A 43 -3.41 0.00 -8.30
CA VAL A 43 -2.14 0.14 -9.03
C VAL A 43 -1.03 0.37 -8.02
N VAL A 44 0.01 -0.46 -8.11
CA VAL A 44 1.25 -0.23 -7.36
C VAL A 44 2.09 0.81 -8.09
N TYR A 45 2.65 1.77 -7.35
CA TYR A 45 3.49 2.82 -7.91
C TYR A 45 4.69 3.11 -7.00
N GLY A 46 5.53 4.07 -7.39
CA GLY A 46 6.68 4.50 -6.60
C GLY A 46 7.90 3.57 -6.69
N GLY A 47 8.76 3.66 -5.69
CA GLY A 47 10.09 3.02 -5.69
C GLY A 47 10.07 1.50 -5.79
N PHE A 48 8.97 0.86 -5.39
CA PHE A 48 8.80 -0.59 -5.44
C PHE A 48 8.84 -1.18 -6.86
N LEU A 49 8.47 -0.41 -7.89
CA LEU A 49 8.42 -0.92 -9.27
C LEU A 49 9.82 -1.06 -9.88
N GLY A 50 10.71 -0.09 -9.65
CA GLY A 50 11.99 0.00 -10.36
C GLY A 50 13.23 -0.24 -9.50
N SER A 51 13.17 0.06 -8.20
CA SER A 51 14.35 -0.06 -7.34
C SER A 51 14.51 -1.48 -6.83
N LYS A 52 15.74 -1.99 -6.83
CA LYS A 52 16.08 -3.26 -6.14
C LYS A 52 15.85 -3.16 -4.64
N VAL A 53 16.11 -1.98 -4.08
CA VAL A 53 15.97 -1.66 -2.66
C VAL A 53 14.73 -0.79 -2.43
N PHE A 54 13.83 -1.20 -1.55
CA PHE A 54 12.60 -0.46 -1.23
C PHE A 54 12.32 -0.48 0.27
N ARG A 55 11.42 0.41 0.74
CA ARG A 55 11.06 0.53 2.16
C ARG A 55 9.60 0.14 2.41
N ASP A 56 8.75 0.58 1.49
CA ASP A 56 7.30 0.48 1.51
C ASP A 56 6.79 0.16 0.10
N ILE A 57 5.50 -0.13 0.01
CA ILE A 57 4.78 -0.40 -1.23
C ILE A 57 3.66 0.62 -1.31
N ASP A 58 3.74 1.54 -2.27
CA ASP A 58 2.71 2.55 -2.49
C ASP A 58 1.65 1.99 -3.44
N ILE A 59 0.39 2.09 -3.04
CA ILE A 59 -0.75 1.53 -3.78
C ILE A 59 -1.82 2.60 -3.93
N ALA A 60 -2.23 2.86 -5.18
CA ALA A 60 -3.33 3.72 -5.53
C ALA A 60 -4.56 2.85 -5.73
N ILE A 61 -5.68 3.23 -5.13
CA ILE A 61 -6.92 2.46 -5.15
C ILE A 61 -8.01 3.35 -5.73
N PHE A 62 -8.77 2.80 -6.68
CA PHE A 62 -9.97 3.44 -7.20
C PHE A 62 -11.19 2.63 -6.82
N THR A 63 -12.11 3.28 -6.10
CA THR A 63 -13.34 2.65 -5.59
C THR A 63 -14.57 2.95 -6.45
N GLY A 64 -14.41 3.67 -7.56
CA GLY A 64 -15.55 4.06 -8.39
C GLY A 64 -16.60 4.89 -7.67
N TYR A 65 -16.16 5.76 -6.76
CA TYR A 65 -17.05 6.60 -5.94
C TYR A 65 -17.97 5.82 -4.99
N LYS A 66 -17.73 4.52 -4.78
CA LYS A 66 -18.47 3.70 -3.79
C LYS A 66 -18.12 4.04 -2.34
N VAL A 67 -16.96 4.68 -2.11
CA VAL A 67 -16.54 5.18 -0.80
C VAL A 67 -16.70 6.71 -0.79
N PRO A 68 -17.50 7.28 0.12
CA PRO A 68 -17.63 8.72 0.28
C PRO A 68 -16.30 9.41 0.56
N TYR A 69 -16.16 10.67 0.14
CA TYR A 69 -14.90 11.41 0.31
C TYR A 69 -14.54 11.60 1.78
N GLU A 70 -15.55 11.78 2.63
CA GLU A 70 -15.45 11.98 4.07
C GLU A 70 -14.87 10.74 4.77
N ASP A 71 -15.09 9.56 4.19
CA ASP A 71 -14.69 8.26 4.75
C ASP A 71 -13.34 7.77 4.22
N ILE A 72 -12.67 8.52 3.32
CA ILE A 72 -11.41 8.07 2.70
C ILE A 72 -10.35 7.71 3.75
N TRP A 73 -10.24 8.48 4.83
CA TRP A 73 -9.25 8.24 5.88
C TRP A 73 -9.54 6.97 6.68
N SER A 74 -10.78 6.80 7.16
CA SER A 74 -11.19 5.62 7.92
C SER A 74 -11.10 4.36 7.06
N TYR A 75 -11.46 4.47 5.79
CA TYR A 75 -11.34 3.42 4.79
C TYR A 75 -9.89 3.01 4.56
N THR A 76 -9.00 3.98 4.33
CA THR A 76 -7.56 3.73 4.13
C THR A 76 -6.92 3.08 5.36
N GLU A 77 -7.28 3.51 6.56
CA GLU A 77 -6.81 2.88 7.80
C GLU A 77 -7.30 1.44 7.96
N SER A 78 -8.55 1.16 7.60
CA SER A 78 -9.11 -0.19 7.61
C SER A 78 -8.35 -1.12 6.66
N LEU A 79 -8.14 -0.68 5.41
CA LEU A 79 -7.35 -1.42 4.43
C LEU A 79 -5.91 -1.66 4.91
N ALA A 80 -5.27 -0.64 5.48
CA ALA A 80 -3.91 -0.77 6.01
C ALA A 80 -3.81 -1.75 7.18
N LYS A 81 -4.86 -1.89 8.01
CA LYS A 81 -4.93 -2.93 9.05
C LYS A 81 -5.08 -4.32 8.44
N ASN A 82 -5.92 -4.48 7.43
CA ASN A 82 -6.16 -5.76 6.75
C ASN A 82 -4.93 -6.26 5.96
N LEU A 83 -4.06 -5.34 5.53
CA LEU A 83 -2.79 -5.65 4.85
C LEU A 83 -1.64 -5.97 5.80
N LYS A 84 -1.75 -5.68 7.10
CA LYS A 84 -0.76 -6.09 8.10
C LYS A 84 -0.95 -7.57 8.41
N VAL A 85 -0.33 -8.41 7.57
CA VAL A 85 -0.07 -9.82 7.84
C VAL A 85 1.04 -9.95 8.88
#